data_AF-A0A914ZVX3-F1
#
_entry.id   AF-A0A914ZVX3-F1
#
_cell.length_a   1.000
_cell.length_b   1.000
_cell.length_c   1.000
_cell.angle_alpha   90.00
_cell.angle_beta   90.00
_cell.angle_gamma   90.00
#
_symmetry.space_group_name_H-M   'P 1'
#
loop_
_entity.id
_entity.type
_entity.pdbx_description
1 polymer ?
#
loop_
_entity_poly.entity_id
_entity_poly.type
_entity_poly.pdbx_seq_one_letter_code
_entity_poly.pdbx_strand_id
1 'polypeptide(L)'
;MFSSLKQDSESFIAEEILDGDLFHIDSGRARLDEPILQINHQCDMSYSEITKGLYRQFVTRIPFFYYNAGRVGLREYNVGKLSLHLIYPGEVTRRLSDH
;
A
#
# COMPACT_ATOMS: atom_id res chain seq x y z
N MET A 1 -8.48 -4.11 -24.22
CA MET A 1 -7.12 -4.69 -24.14
C MET A 1 -6.38 -4.01 -23.01
N PHE A 2 -6.30 -4.65 -21.84
CA PHE A 2 -5.62 -4.09 -20.68
C PHE A 2 -4.14 -4.51 -20.74
N SER A 3 -3.30 -3.60 -21.21
CA SER A 3 -1.85 -3.74 -21.19
C SER A 3 -1.33 -3.30 -19.81
N SER A 4 -1.43 -4.17 -18.81
CA SER A 4 -1.00 -3.87 -17.42
C SER A 4 0.34 -4.52 -17.03
N LEU A 5 1.06 -5.15 -17.96
CA LEU A 5 2.23 -5.98 -17.62
C LEU A 5 3.58 -5.40 -18.07
N LYS A 6 3.60 -4.18 -18.63
CA LYS A 6 4.85 -3.56 -19.15
C LYS A 6 5.24 -2.25 -18.47
N GLN A 7 4.49 -1.77 -17.47
CA GLN A 7 4.77 -0.47 -16.86
C GLN A 7 5.59 -0.56 -15.56
N ASP A 8 5.82 -1.77 -15.03
CA ASP A 8 6.12 -1.96 -13.60
C ASP A 8 7.61 -1.88 -13.20
N SER A 9 8.55 -1.85 -14.14
CA SER A 9 9.99 -1.86 -13.80
C SER A 9 10.59 -0.47 -13.61
N GLU A 10 10.06 0.57 -14.25
CA GLU A 10 10.63 1.93 -14.19
C GLU A 10 9.93 2.82 -13.14
N SER A 11 8.78 2.39 -12.62
CA SER A 11 7.99 3.12 -11.61
C SER A 11 8.27 2.67 -10.17
N PHE A 12 9.04 1.60 -9.98
CA PHE A 12 9.35 1.06 -8.67
C PHE A 12 10.48 1.86 -8.02
N ILE A 13 10.21 2.37 -6.82
CA ILE A 13 11.12 3.31 -6.13
C ILE A 13 11.89 2.63 -5.01
N ALA A 14 11.20 1.93 -4.10
CA ALA A 14 11.79 1.25 -2.96
C ALA A 14 10.81 0.23 -2.37
N GLU A 15 11.33 -0.77 -1.66
CA GLU A 15 10.57 -1.74 -0.87
C GLU A 15 11.26 -1.94 0.48
N GLU A 16 10.45 -2.13 1.52
CA GLU A 16 10.89 -2.48 2.86
C GLU A 16 10.01 -3.62 3.38
N ILE A 17 10.63 -4.71 3.85
CA ILE A 17 9.95 -5.78 4.57
C ILE A 17 9.97 -5.40 6.04
N LEU A 18 8.79 -5.28 6.64
CA LEU A 18 8.65 -4.82 8.02
C LEU A 18 8.72 -6.01 8.98
N ASP A 19 9.59 -5.88 9.99
CA ASP A 19 9.66 -6.80 11.13
C ASP A 19 8.95 -6.21 12.39
N GLY A 20 8.20 -5.11 12.21
CA GLY A 20 7.47 -4.40 13.25
C GLY A 20 6.46 -3.39 12.70
N ASP A 21 5.92 -2.54 13.57
CA ASP A 21 4.76 -1.69 13.27
C ASP A 21 5.12 -0.31 12.67
N LEU A 22 6.41 -0.05 12.43
CA LEU A 22 6.94 1.23 11.96
C LEU A 22 7.73 1.01 10.68
N PHE A 23 7.58 1.93 9.73
CA PHE A 23 8.32 1.94 8.48
C PHE A 23 8.75 3.35 8.10
N HIS A 24 9.85 3.46 7.36
CA HIS A 24 10.30 4.73 6.79
C HIS A 24 10.93 4.46 5.42
N ILE A 25 10.23 4.89 4.37
CA ILE A 25 10.67 4.69 2.99
C ILE A 25 11.33 5.97 2.47
N ASP A 26 12.59 5.88 2.08
CA ASP A 26 13.32 6.96 1.41
C ASP A 26 13.48 6.66 -0.09
N SER A 27 12.95 7.56 -0.91
CA SER A 27 13.07 7.51 -2.38
C SER A 27 14.41 8.03 -2.92
N GLY A 28 15.27 8.57 -2.05
CA GLY A 28 16.54 9.19 -2.41
C GLY A 28 16.36 10.32 -3.42
N ARG A 29 16.95 10.14 -4.61
CA ARG A 29 16.86 11.10 -5.73
C ARG A 29 15.90 10.67 -6.83
N ALA A 30 15.03 9.70 -6.56
CA ALA A 30 14.07 9.23 -7.55
C ALA A 30 13.19 10.38 -8.03
N ARG A 31 12.89 10.38 -9.32
CA ARG A 31 11.88 11.28 -9.88
C ARG A 31 10.52 10.75 -9.48
N LEU A 32 9.74 11.59 -8.83
CA LEU A 32 8.40 11.24 -8.41
C LEU A 32 7.40 11.76 -9.45
N ASP A 33 6.63 10.85 -10.01
CA ASP A 33 5.47 11.14 -10.84
C ASP A 33 4.31 10.32 -10.29
N GLU A 34 3.33 11.01 -9.70
CA GLU A 34 2.21 10.41 -8.95
C GLU A 34 2.59 9.23 -8.04
N PRO A 35 3.52 9.40 -7.08
CA PRO A 35 3.97 8.31 -6.24
C PRO A 35 2.83 7.67 -5.43
N ILE A 36 2.88 6.35 -5.35
CA ILE A 36 1.90 5.51 -4.66
C ILE A 36 2.60 4.80 -3.50
N LEU A 37 1.98 4.82 -2.32
CA LEU A 37 2.31 3.94 -1.22
C LEU A 37 1.43 2.70 -1.31
N GLN A 38 2.04 1.55 -1.51
CA GLN A 38 1.39 0.25 -1.49
C GLN A 38 1.91 -0.57 -0.30
N ILE A 39 0.99 -1.05 0.53
CA ILE A 39 1.28 -1.95 1.64
C ILE A 39 0.65 -3.30 1.33
N ASN A 40 1.49 -4.32 1.15
CA ASN A 40 1.06 -5.71 1.01
C ASN A 40 1.03 -6.36 2.40
N HIS A 41 -0.10 -6.93 2.82
CA HIS A 41 -0.24 -7.48 4.17
C HIS A 41 -1.11 -8.74 4.21
N GLN A 42 -0.98 -9.51 5.29
CA GLN A 42 -1.73 -10.75 5.52
C GLN A 42 -2.68 -10.69 6.72
N CYS A 43 -2.97 -9.49 7.23
CA CYS A 43 -3.91 -9.29 8.34
C CYS A 43 -5.30 -9.86 8.01
N ASP A 44 -5.93 -10.51 9.00
CA ASP A 44 -7.24 -11.16 8.89
C ASP A 44 -7.38 -12.16 7.72
N MET A 45 -6.28 -12.76 7.27
CA MET A 45 -6.28 -13.84 6.27
C MET A 45 -6.23 -15.21 6.96
N SER A 46 -6.85 -16.21 6.35
CA SER A 46 -6.79 -17.59 6.85
C SER A 46 -5.40 -18.19 6.66
N TYR A 47 -5.06 -19.18 7.48
CA TYR A 47 -3.80 -19.94 7.34
C TYR A 47 -3.61 -20.51 5.91
N SER A 48 -4.71 -20.93 5.28
CA SER A 48 -4.68 -21.46 3.91
C SER A 48 -4.33 -20.41 2.85
N GLU A 49 -4.67 -19.15 3.09
CA GLU A 49 -4.32 -18.05 2.20
C GLU A 49 -2.88 -17.58 2.43
N ILE A 50 -2.46 -17.53 3.69
CA ILE A 50 -1.09 -17.17 4.09
C ILE A 50 -0.07 -18.15 3.50
N THR A 51 -0.32 -19.46 3.62
CA THR A 51 0.57 -20.50 3.09
C THR A 51 0.64 -20.54 1.56
N LYS A 52 -0.35 -19.98 0.87
CA LYS A 52 -0.33 -19.77 -0.58
C LYS A 52 0.43 -18.52 -1.01
N GLY A 53 0.94 -17.73 -0.06
CA GLY A 53 1.63 -16.48 -0.34
C GLY A 53 0.70 -15.39 -0.88
N LEU A 54 -0.59 -15.43 -0.50
CA LEU A 54 -1.54 -14.38 -0.89
C LEU A 54 -1.38 -13.17 0.02
N TYR A 55 -1.56 -11.97 -0.54
CA TYR A 55 -1.51 -10.70 0.18
C TYR A 55 -2.71 -9.84 -0.19
N ARG A 56 -3.21 -9.08 0.79
CA ARG A 56 -4.11 -7.96 0.59
C ARG A 56 -3.29 -6.69 0.36
N GLN A 57 -3.89 -5.72 -0.32
CA GLN A 57 -3.23 -4.47 -0.69
C GLN A 57 -3.99 -3.27 -0.12
N PHE A 58 -3.28 -2.44 0.63
CA PHE A 58 -3.70 -1.07 0.90
C PHE A 58 -2.89 -0.14 -0.02
N VAL A 59 -3.59 0.68 -0.80
CA VAL A 59 -2.97 1.56 -1.79
C VAL A 59 -3.44 2.99 -1.55
N THR A 60 -2.51 3.92 -1.39
CA THR A 60 -2.81 5.34 -1.28
C THR A 60 -1.86 6.16 -2.14
N ARG A 61 -2.39 7.23 -2.73
CA ARG A 61 -1.59 8.19 -3.50
C ARG A 61 -1.02 9.22 -2.53
N ILE A 62 0.28 9.50 -2.67
CA ILE A 62 0.87 10.61 -1.93
C ILE A 62 0.31 11.91 -2.52
N PRO A 63 -0.17 12.89 -1.72
CA PRO A 63 -0.71 14.12 -2.27
C PRO A 63 0.35 14.97 -2.98
N PHE A 64 -0.05 15.69 -4.03
CA PHE A 64 0.84 16.57 -4.81
C PHE A 64 1.54 17.64 -3.97
N PHE A 65 1.07 17.95 -2.77
CA PHE A 65 1.75 18.88 -1.86
C PHE A 65 3.06 18.34 -1.24
N TYR A 66 3.43 17.08 -1.52
CA TYR A 66 4.64 16.42 -0.99
C TYR A 66 5.70 16.14 -2.07
N TYR A 67 5.37 16.30 -3.34
CA TYR A 67 6.29 16.10 -4.47
C TYR A 67 5.99 17.11 -5.58
N ASN A 68 6.91 17.33 -6.52
CA ASN A 68 6.59 18.08 -7.74
C ASN A 68 6.69 17.13 -8.92
N ALA A 69 5.84 17.31 -9.93
CA ALA A 69 5.96 16.57 -11.19
C ALA A 69 7.39 16.69 -11.75
N GLY A 70 8.10 15.56 -11.83
CA GLY A 70 9.47 15.48 -12.35
C GLY A 70 10.59 15.92 -11.39
N ARG A 71 10.32 16.13 -10.09
CA ARG A 71 11.34 16.48 -9.08
C ARG A 71 11.24 15.64 -7.81
N VAL A 72 12.35 15.66 -7.07
CA VAL A 72 12.61 15.05 -5.76
C VAL A 72 11.51 15.40 -4.74
N GLY A 73 11.31 14.51 -3.76
CA GLY A 73 10.40 14.76 -2.62
C GLY A 73 10.66 16.14 -1.99
N LEU A 74 9.58 16.88 -1.71
CA LEU A 74 9.65 18.23 -1.16
C LEU A 74 9.82 18.23 0.36
N ARG A 75 9.13 17.30 1.02
CA ARG A 75 9.04 17.14 2.47
C ARG A 75 8.53 15.75 2.80
N GLU A 76 8.72 15.34 4.04
CA GLU A 76 8.23 14.05 4.54
C GLU A 76 6.71 13.95 4.47
N TYR A 77 6.22 12.85 3.91
CA TYR A 77 4.82 12.46 3.96
C TYR A 77 4.62 11.46 5.10
N ASN A 78 3.88 11.86 6.13
CA ASN A 78 3.53 11.00 7.25
C ASN A 78 2.08 10.55 7.13
N VAL A 79 1.87 9.26 6.86
CA VAL A 79 0.54 8.65 6.71
C VAL A 79 -0.16 8.41 8.06
N GLY A 80 0.53 8.63 9.18
CA GLY A 80 0.03 8.41 10.53
C GLY A 80 -0.01 6.92 10.88
N LYS A 81 -1.03 6.53 11.64
CA LYS A 81 -1.28 5.14 12.04
C LYS A 81 -2.37 4.54 11.17
N LEU A 82 -2.08 3.40 10.56
CA LEU A 82 -3.01 2.67 9.71
C LEU A 82 -3.39 1.34 10.37
N SER A 83 -4.69 1.09 10.53
CA SER A 83 -5.19 -0.25 10.84
C SER A 83 -5.36 -1.02 9.54
N LEU A 84 -4.68 -2.15 9.43
CA LEU A 84 -4.80 -3.05 8.28
C LEU A 84 -5.82 -4.19 8.53
N HIS A 85 -6.43 -4.22 9.71
CA HIS A 85 -7.52 -5.13 10.00
C HIS A 85 -8.80 -4.67 9.29
N LEU A 86 -9.46 -5.62 8.63
CA LEU A 86 -10.75 -5.42 7.96
C LEU A 86 -11.92 -5.86 8.83
N ILE A 87 -11.66 -6.71 9.83
CA ILE A 87 -12.68 -7.20 10.75
C ILE A 87 -12.43 -6.56 12.11
N TYR A 88 -13.32 -5.67 12.52
CA TYR A 88 -13.19 -5.03 13.83
C TYR A 88 -13.64 -5.98 14.95
N PRO A 89 -13.02 -5.92 16.15
CA PRO A 89 -13.49 -6.66 17.31
C PRO A 89 -14.96 -6.36 17.60
N GLY A 90 -15.82 -7.39 17.57
CA GLY A 90 -17.26 -7.26 17.79
C GLY A 90 -18.08 -6.94 16.53
N GLU A 91 -17.45 -6.84 15.36
CA GLU A 91 -18.16 -6.67 14.10
C GLU A 91 -18.89 -7.96 13.71
N VAL A 92 -20.20 -7.84 13.44
CA VAL A 92 -21.02 -8.95 12.96
C VAL A 92 -21.26 -8.72 11.46
N THR A 93 -20.56 -9.48 10.63
CA THR A 93 -20.74 -9.43 9.17
C THR A 93 -22.08 -10.08 8.82
N ARG A 94 -23.15 -9.29 8.74
CA ARG A 94 -24.43 -9.77 8.20
C ARG A 94 -24.32 -9.82 6.68
N ARG A 95 -24.61 -10.98 6.08
CA ARG A 95 -24.84 -11.05 4.64
C ARG A 95 -26.05 -10.18 4.31
N LEU A 96 -25.89 -9.23 3.40
CA LEU A 96 -27.01 -8.55 2.79
C LEU A 96 -27.79 -9.60 1.99
N SER A 97 -29.03 -9.87 2.40
CA SER A 97 -29.96 -10.68 1.62
C SER A 97 -30.66 -9.76 0.65
N ASP A 98 -30.36 -9.90 -0.64
CA ASP A 98 -31.10 -9.23 -1.70
C ASP A 98 -32.53 -9.81 -1.71
N HIS A 99 -33.52 -8.98 -1.37
CA HIS A 99 -34.95 -9.28 -1.52
C HIS A 99 -35.49 -8.76 -2.85
#